data_AF-A0A662S3B4-F1
#
_entry.id   AF-A0A662S3B4-F1
#
_cell.length_a   1.000
_cell.length_b   1.000
_cell.length_c   1.000
_cell.angle_alpha   90.00
_cell.angle_beta   90.00
_cell.angle_gamma   90.00
#
_symmetry.space_group_name_H-M   'P 1'
#
loop_
_entity.id
_entity.type
_entity.pdbx_description
1 polymer ?
#
loop_
_entity_poly.entity_id
_entity_poly.type
_entity_poly.pdbx_seq_one_letter_code
_entity_poly.pdbx_strand_id
1 'polypeptide(L)' 'MLLDCSNALGATSNIDLELKERAKRRGLRMPGLFDAMVLAVAHVIGAKLITGDEHFKGRPEVIWVGD' A
#
# COMPACT_ATOMS: atom_id res chain seq x y z
N MET A 1 -5.57 -14.83 -11.63
CA MET A 1 -6.10 -14.74 -10.26
C MET A 1 -5.20 -15.40 -9.23
N LEU A 2 -4.92 -16.72 -9.29
CA LEU A 2 -4.00 -17.37 -8.32
C LEU A 2 -2.55 -16.86 -8.43
N LEU A 3 -2.05 -16.65 -9.66
CA LEU A 3 -0.71 -16.10 -9.89
C LEU A 3 -0.55 -14.68 -9.33
N ASP A 4 -1.61 -13.88 -9.41
CA ASP A 4 -1.61 -12.48 -8.99
C ASP A 4 -1.54 -12.35 -7.47
N CYS A 5 -2.22 -13.25 -6.73
CA CYS A 5 -2.14 -13.30 -5.27
C CYS A 5 -0.75 -13.69 -4.77
N SER A 6 -0.09 -14.67 -5.40
CA SER A 6 1.27 -15.07 -5.03
C SER A 6 2.28 -13.95 -5.30
N ASN A 7 2.15 -13.26 -6.43
CA ASN A 7 2.98 -12.10 -6.75
C ASN A 7 2.75 -10.92 -5.78
N ALA A 8 1.49 -10.66 -5.42
CA ALA A 8 1.14 -9.63 -4.44
C ALA A 8 1.72 -9.95 -3.05
N LEU A 9 1.70 -11.21 -2.64
CA LEU A 9 2.33 -11.64 -1.39
C LEU A 9 3.85 -11.38 -1.43
N GLY A 10 4.51 -11.72 -2.55
CA GLY A 10 5.94 -11.44 -2.75
C GLY A 10 6.28 -9.94 -2.73
N ALA A 11 5.40 -9.08 -3.24
CA ALA A 11 5.59 -7.63 -3.21
C ALA A 11 5.32 -6.99 -1.85
N THR A 12 4.58 -7.67 -0.96
CA THR A 12 4.10 -7.12 0.32
C THR A 12 5.26 -6.72 1.24
N SER A 13 6.35 -7.49 1.32
CA SER A 13 7.48 -7.18 2.22
C SER A 13 8.13 -5.84 1.89
N ASN A 14 8.30 -5.56 0.60
CA ASN A 14 8.99 -4.37 0.11
C ASN A 14 8.13 -3.14 0.42
N ILE A 15 6.84 -3.25 0.12
CA ILE A 15 5.85 -2.21 0.34
C ILE A 15 5.66 -1.94 1.84
N ASP A 16 5.67 -2.97 2.69
CA ASP A 16 5.59 -2.83 4.15
C ASP A 16 6.76 -2.00 4.69
N LEU A 17 7.99 -2.33 4.30
CA LEU A 17 9.18 -1.56 4.69
C LEU A 17 9.09 -0.09 4.23
N GLU A 18 8.66 0.15 3.00
CA GLU A 18 8.51 1.50 2.47
C GLU A 18 7.40 2.30 3.17
N LEU A 19 6.25 1.68 3.44
CA LEU A 19 5.14 2.31 4.16
C LEU A 19 5.56 2.66 5.58
N LYS A 20 6.26 1.76 6.27
CA LYS A 20 6.81 1.97 7.62
C LYS A 20 7.83 3.11 7.65
N GLU A 21 8.77 3.13 6.72
CA GLU A 21 9.78 4.19 6.64
C GLU A 21 9.14 5.55 6.31
N ARG A 22 8.13 5.56 5.43
CA ARG A 22 7.36 6.78 5.11
C ARG A 22 6.56 7.26 6.33
N ALA A 23 5.91 6.36 7.04
CA ALA A 23 5.13 6.71 8.24
C ALA A 23 6.03 7.33 9.31
N LYS A 24 7.18 6.72 9.56
CA LYS A 24 8.21 7.25 10.47
C LYS A 24 8.67 8.65 10.07
N ARG A 25 9.01 8.86 8.79
CA ARG A 25 9.44 10.18 8.27
C ARG A 25 8.36 11.26 8.35
N ARG A 26 7.08 10.87 8.31
CA ARG A 26 5.93 11.78 8.33
C ARG A 26 5.29 11.94 9.71
N GLY A 27 5.80 11.26 10.73
CA GLY A 27 5.18 11.26 12.06
C GLY A 27 3.78 10.65 12.08
N LEU A 28 3.46 9.78 11.12
CA LEU A 28 2.19 9.06 11.09
C LEU A 28 2.22 7.88 12.08
N ARG A 29 1.04 7.34 12.41
CA ARG A 29 0.94 6.04 13.06
C ARG A 29 1.64 4.98 12.21
N MET A 30 2.05 3.87 12.81
CA MET A 30 2.64 2.78 12.03
C MET A 30 1.56 2.05 11.22
N PRO A 31 1.78 1.79 9.92
CA PRO A 31 0.89 0.96 9.13
C PRO A 31 1.00 -0.51 9.56
N GLY A 32 -0.09 -1.24 9.37
CA GLY A 32 -0.14 -2.69 9.56
C GLY A 32 0.29 -3.45 8.30
N LEU A 33 0.56 -4.74 8.45
CA LEU A 33 0.89 -5.62 7.31
C LEU A 33 -0.20 -5.62 6.24
N PHE A 34 -1.47 -5.54 6.64
CA PHE A 34 -2.60 -5.55 5.72
C PHE A 34 -2.62 -4.30 4.82
N ASP A 35 -2.14 -3.16 5.31
CA ASP A 35 -2.01 -1.94 4.49
C ASP A 35 -1.06 -2.19 3.32
N ALA A 36 0.06 -2.86 3.59
CA ALA A 36 1.01 -3.26 2.56
C ALA A 36 0.44 -4.29 1.58
N MET A 37 -0.33 -5.26 2.06
CA MET A 37 -0.97 -6.28 1.22
C MET A 37 -1.98 -5.67 0.24
N VAL A 38 -2.84 -4.76 0.72
CA VAL A 38 -3.84 -4.09 -0.12
C VAL A 38 -3.17 -3.29 -1.23
N LEU A 39 -2.12 -2.52 -0.88
CA LEU A 39 -1.37 -1.76 -1.86
C LEU A 39 -0.59 -2.68 -2.83
N ALA A 40 -0.04 -3.80 -2.36
CA ALA A 40 0.65 -4.78 -3.19
C ALA A 40 -0.28 -5.43 -4.22
N VAL A 41 -1.50 -5.80 -3.82
CA VAL A 41 -2.52 -6.32 -4.74
C VAL A 41 -2.83 -5.28 -5.82
N ALA A 42 -3.14 -4.03 -5.42
CA ALA A 42 -3.44 -2.96 -6.35
C ALA A 42 -2.30 -2.72 -7.36
N HIS A 43 -1.06 -2.71 -6.87
CA HIS A 43 0.13 -2.57 -7.69
C HIS A 43 0.29 -3.72 -8.70
N VAL A 44 0.19 -4.97 -8.25
CA VAL A 44 0.41 -6.16 -9.09
C VAL A 44 -0.64 -6.29 -10.19
N ILE A 45 -1.90 -5.99 -9.89
CA ILE A 45 -2.99 -6.11 -10.88
C ILE A 45 -3.19 -4.83 -11.71
N GLY A 46 -2.41 -3.78 -11.45
CA GLY A 46 -2.55 -2.48 -12.11
C GLY A 46 -3.87 -1.75 -11.79
N ALA A 47 -4.48 -2.03 -10.63
CA ALA A 47 -5.70 -1.37 -10.19
C ALA A 47 -5.43 -0.04 -9.48
N LYS A 48 -6.49 0.75 -9.29
CA LYS A 48 -6.47 1.94 -8.43
C LYS A 48 -7.04 1.62 -7.05
N LEU A 49 -6.39 2.13 -6.02
CA LEU A 49 -6.83 2.07 -4.63
C LEU A 49 -7.46 3.41 -4.24
N ILE A 50 -8.77 3.42 -4.06
CA ILE A 50 -9.50 4.59 -3.54
C ILE A 50 -9.50 4.50 -2.02
N THR A 51 -8.92 5.50 -1.33
CA THR A 51 -8.82 5.47 0.13
C THR A 51 -8.60 6.88 0.71
N GLY A 52 -9.08 7.09 1.94
CA GLY A 52 -8.74 8.28 2.73
C GLY A 52 -7.52 8.08 3.64
N ASP A 53 -6.99 6.86 3.76
CA ASP A 53 -5.90 6.57 4.69
C ASP A 53 -4.59 7.22 4.23
N GLU A 54 -4.00 8.03 5.12
CA GLU A 54 -2.83 8.86 4.85
C GLU A 54 -1.55 8.06 4.55
N HIS A 55 -1.45 6.80 4.96
CA HIS A 55 -0.29 5.96 4.64
C HIS A 55 -0.12 5.78 3.13
N PHE A 56 -1.22 5.83 2.39
CA PHE A 56 -1.28 5.65 0.95
C PHE A 56 -1.17 6.95 0.15
N LYS A 57 -1.37 8.11 0.80
CA LYS A 57 -1.46 9.42 0.13
C LYS A 57 -0.22 9.73 -0.70
N GLY A 58 -0.38 9.92 -2.01
CA GLY A 58 0.70 10.24 -2.95
C GLY A 58 1.46 9.04 -3.53
N ARG A 59 0.89 7.83 -3.45
CA ARG A 59 1.34 6.66 -4.23
C ARG A 59 0.68 6.67 -5.63
N PRO A 60 1.33 6.13 -6.67
CA PRO A 60 0.81 6.18 -8.04
C PRO A 60 -0.48 5.35 -8.26
N GLU A 61 -0.68 4.31 -7.46
CA GLU A 61 -1.89 3.47 -7.49
C GLU A 61 -3.06 4.12 -6.75
N VAL A 62 -2.85 5.22 -6.02
CA VAL A 62 -3.82 5.71 -5.04
C VAL A 62 -4.60 6.91 -5.56
N ILE A 63 -5.92 6.81 -5.46
CA ILE A 63 -6.84 7.94 -5.56
C ILE A 63 -7.21 8.30 -4.12
N TRP A 64 -6.64 9.40 -3.63
CA TRP A 64 -6.86 9.83 -2.26
C TRP A 64 -8.13 10.67 -2.15
N VAL A 65 -9.01 10.33 -1.19
CA VAL A 65 -10.34 10.95 -1.00
C VAL A 65 -10.56 11.46 0.43
N GLY A 66 -9.48 11.68 1.20
CA GLY A 66 -9.59 12.30 2.52
C GLY A 66 -9.81 13.81 2.43
N ASP A 67 -10.19 14.41 3.56
CA ASP A 67 -10.38 15.86 3.71
C ASP A 67 -9.04 16.63 3.85
#